data_AF-A0A2W5Z379-F1
#
_entry.id   AF-A0A2W5Z379-F1
#
_cell.length_a   1.000
_cell.length_b   1.000
_cell.length_c   1.000
_cell.angle_alpha   90.00
_cell.angle_beta   90.00
_cell.angle_gamma   90.00
#
_symmetry.space_group_name_H-M   'P 1'
#
loop_
_entity.id
_entity.type
_entity.pdbx_description
1 polymer ?
#
loop_
_entity_poly.entity_id
_entity_poly.type
_entity_poly.pdbx_seq_one_letter_code
_entity_poly.pdbx_strand_id
1 'polypeptide(L)' 'MSEHKHEHDPVDASQGWCCDGRTWAEHASEGGECCQPKGTDLAHLPAEAQQKAKERLSEASA' A
#
# COMPACT_ATOMS: atom_id res chain seq x y z
N MET A 1 22.33 24.25 4.13
CA MET A 1 20.98 23.71 3.85
C MET A 1 21.16 22.60 2.86
N SER A 2 20.89 21.35 3.24
CA SER A 2 20.61 20.21 2.36
C SER A 2 20.53 18.98 3.26
N GLU A 3 19.47 18.92 4.05
CA GLU A 3 19.00 17.66 4.63
C GLU A 3 18.50 16.82 3.45
N HIS A 4 19.29 15.83 3.03
CA HIS A 4 18.76 14.72 2.23
C HIS A 4 17.86 13.91 3.16
N LYS A 5 16.62 14.40 3.35
CA LYS A 5 15.60 13.71 4.09
C LYS A 5 15.30 12.45 3.30
N HIS A 6 15.65 11.30 3.88
CA HIS A 6 15.39 9.99 3.32
C HIS A 6 13.90 9.97 2.94
N GLU A 7 13.64 9.98 1.65
CA GLU A 7 12.31 9.94 1.09
C GLU A 7 11.82 8.52 1.35
N HIS A 8 11.28 8.27 2.55
CA HIS A 8 10.32 7.20 2.74
C HIS A 8 9.22 7.50 1.72
N ASP A 9 9.26 6.82 0.58
CA ASP A 9 8.19 6.88 -0.40
C ASP A 9 6.91 6.53 0.37
N PRO A 10 6.02 7.50 0.60
CA PRO A 10 4.84 7.24 1.40
C PRO A 10 4.01 6.24 0.62
N VAL A 11 3.71 5.10 1.23
CA VAL A 11 2.88 4.06 0.61
C VAL A 11 1.63 4.70 -0.01
N ASP A 12 1.59 4.79 -1.34
CA ASP A 12 0.52 5.50 -2.07
C ASP A 12 -0.74 4.65 -2.07
N ALA A 13 -1.50 4.77 -0.99
CA ALA A 13 -2.82 4.16 -0.85
C ALA A 13 -3.93 4.95 -1.56
N SER A 14 -3.59 6.01 -2.31
CA SER A 14 -4.54 6.86 -3.05
C SER A 14 -5.41 6.07 -4.03
N GLN A 15 -4.87 4.96 -4.55
CA GLN A 15 -5.56 4.07 -5.48
C GLN A 15 -6.24 2.88 -4.79
N GLY A 16 -6.24 2.84 -3.45
CA GLY A 16 -6.74 1.75 -2.64
C GLY A 16 -5.72 0.62 -2.43
N TRP A 17 -6.20 -0.48 -1.87
CA TRP A 17 -5.41 -1.65 -1.49
C TRP A 17 -5.83 -2.91 -2.23
N CYS A 18 -4.87 -3.82 -2.40
CA CYS A 18 -5.08 -5.11 -3.03
C CYS A 18 -5.23 -6.25 -2.01
N CYS A 19 -5.79 -7.40 -2.41
CA CYS A 19 -6.05 -8.54 -1.52
C CYS A 19 -4.80 -9.19 -0.91
N ASP A 20 -3.59 -8.84 -1.38
CA ASP A 20 -2.32 -9.28 -0.79
C ASP A 20 -1.78 -8.29 0.27
N GLY A 21 -2.41 -7.14 0.46
CA GLY A 21 -1.95 -6.10 1.41
C GLY A 21 -0.91 -5.14 0.83
N ARG A 22 -0.70 -5.17 -0.49
CA ARG A 22 0.01 -4.13 -1.26
C ARG A 22 -0.98 -3.05 -1.73
N THR A 23 -0.49 -1.86 -2.07
CA THR A 23 -1.35 -0.85 -2.69
C THR A 23 -1.76 -1.30 -4.09
N TRP A 24 -2.89 -0.78 -4.56
CA TRP A 24 -3.36 -1.05 -5.92
C TRP A 24 -2.34 -0.59 -6.95
N ALA A 25 -1.65 0.53 -6.70
CA ALA A 25 -0.61 1.07 -7.56
C ALA A 25 0.59 0.13 -7.71
N GLU A 26 1.09 -0.41 -6.59
CA GLU A 26 2.22 -1.34 -6.56
C GLU A 26 1.87 -2.64 -7.31
N HIS A 27 0.72 -3.23 -6.97
CA HIS A 27 0.29 -4.50 -7.55
C HIS A 27 -0.04 -4.39 -9.05
N ALA A 28 -0.67 -3.29 -9.46
CA ALA A 28 -0.95 -3.01 -10.87
C ALA A 28 0.34 -2.72 -11.66
N SER A 29 1.35 -2.11 -11.04
CA SER A 29 2.64 -1.80 -11.68
C SER A 29 3.49 -3.06 -11.93
N GLU A 30 3.36 -4.08 -11.09
CA GLU A 30 3.97 -5.40 -11.31
C GLU A 30 3.28 -6.22 -12.43
N GLY A 31 2.25 -5.67 -13.08
CA GLY A 31 1.50 -6.36 -14.14
C GLY A 31 0.47 -7.36 -13.60
N GLY A 32 0.18 -7.32 -12.29
CA GLY A 32 -0.88 -8.10 -11.68
C GLY A 32 -2.24 -7.40 -11.84
N GLU A 33 -3.25 -8.13 -12.32
CA GLU A 33 -4.63 -7.70 -12.13
C GLU A 33 -4.96 -7.81 -10.66
N CYS A 34 -5.16 -6.67 -10.00
CA CYS A 34 -5.61 -6.71 -8.62
C CYS A 34 -6.99 -7.36 -8.56
N CYS A 35 -7.09 -8.40 -7.75
CA CYS A 35 -8.30 -9.09 -7.30
C CYS A 35 -9.41 -8.18 -6.74
N GLN A 36 -9.08 -6.93 -6.40
CA GLN A 36 -9.98 -5.93 -5.82
C GLN A 36 -10.12 -4.74 -6.78
N PRO A 37 -11.29 -4.09 -6.82
CA PRO A 37 -11.45 -2.85 -7.58
C PRO A 37 -10.53 -1.75 -7.04
N LYS A 38 -10.14 -0.83 -7.91
CA LYS A 38 -9.41 0.38 -7.52
C LYS A 38 -10.24 1.17 -6.49
N GLY A 39 -9.57 1.69 -5.46
CA GLY A 39 -10.19 2.45 -4.38
C GLY A 39 -10.71 1.61 -3.20
N THR A 40 -10.43 0.31 -3.16
CA THR A 40 -10.72 -0.52 -1.99
C THR A 40 -9.97 -0.01 -0.77
N ASP A 41 -10.70 0.28 0.31
CA ASP A 41 -10.11 0.72 1.57
C ASP A 41 -9.49 -0.45 2.34
N LEU A 42 -8.50 -0.15 3.19
CA LEU A 42 -7.80 -1.17 3.98
C LEU A 42 -8.79 -1.95 4.87
N ALA A 43 -9.80 -1.27 5.42
CA ALA A 43 -10.81 -1.89 6.26
C ALA A 43 -11.66 -2.97 5.54
N HIS A 44 -11.70 -2.95 4.21
CA HIS A 44 -12.46 -3.90 3.40
C HIS A 44 -11.64 -5.12 2.96
N LEU A 45 -10.33 -5.12 3.21
CA LEU A 45 -9.46 -6.25 2.91
C LEU A 45 -9.65 -7.42 3.90
N PRO A 46 -9.26 -8.65 3.53
CA PRO A 46 -9.16 -9.75 4.49
C PRO A 46 -8.15 -9.43 5.60
N ALA A 47 -8.35 -10.01 6.79
CA ALA A 47 -7.55 -9.71 7.98
C ALA A 47 -6.03 -9.84 7.75
N GLU A 48 -5.61 -10.85 6.98
CA GLU A 48 -4.20 -11.06 6.63
C GLU A 48 -3.62 -9.90 5.81
N ALA A 49 -4.37 -9.42 4.81
CA ALA A 49 -3.98 -8.28 3.99
C ALA A 49 -4.02 -6.96 4.77
N GLN A 50 -4.97 -6.81 5.71
CA GLN A 50 -4.99 -5.67 6.62
C GLN A 50 -3.74 -5.59 7.48
N GLN A 51 -3.27 -6.73 8.01
CA GLN A 51 -2.05 -6.77 8.82
C GLN A 51 -0.84 -6.36 7.98
N LYS A 52 -0.63 -6.99 6.83
CA LYS A 52 0.47 -6.64 5.91
C LYS A 52 0.46 -5.17 5.51
N ALA A 53 -0.72 -4.64 5.17
CA ALA A 53 -0.90 -3.25 4.79
C ALA A 53 -0.61 -2.30 5.96
N LYS A 54 -1.03 -2.64 7.19
CA LYS A 54 -0.71 -1.88 8.41
C LYS A 54 0.78 -1.93 8.74
N GLU A 55 1.43 -3.09 8.58
CA GLU A 55 2.88 -3.22 8.75
C GLU A 55 3.62 -2.34 7.75
N ARG A 56 3.21 -2.35 6.48
CA ARG A 56 3.77 -1.48 5.44
C ARG A 56 3.57 0.01 5.75
N LEU A 57 2.38 0.41 6.20
CA LEU A 57 2.11 1.78 6.63
C LEU A 57 2.98 2.16 7.84
N SER A 58 3.15 1.24 8.79
CA SER A 58 3.99 1.45 9.97
C SER A 58 5.46 1.56 9.61
N GLU A 59 5.96 0.72 8.69
CA GLU A 59 7.33 0.78 8.17
C GLU A 59 7.56 2.04 7.33
N ALA A 60 6.57 2.47 6.54
CA ALA A 60 6.68 3.70 5.75
C ALA A 60 6.61 4.98 6.60
N SER A 61 6.06 4.90 7.82
CA SER A 61 5.93 6.04 8.73
C SER A 61 7.03 6.11 9.81
N ALA A 62 7.87 5.07 9.92
CA ALA A 62 8.94 4.95 10.91
C ALA A 62 10.27 5.47 10.36
#